data_AF-A0A5D9CIB8-F1
#
_entry.id   AF-A0A5D9CIB8-F1
#
_cell.length_a   1.000
_cell.length_b   1.000
_cell.length_c   1.000
_cell.angle_alpha   90.00
_cell.angle_beta   90.00
_cell.angle_gamma   90.00
#
_symmetry.space_group_name_H-M   'P 1'
#
loop_
_entity.id
_entity.type
_entity.pdbx_description
1 polymer ?
#
loop_
_entity_poly.entity_id
_entity_poly.type
_entity_poly.pdbx_seq_one_letter_code
_entity_poly.pdbx_strand_id
1 'polypeptide(L)'
;MNRWPLSDSKLSLDARGRKRDSVTMIAQPYQLYVERTDRTKNMSRFYAMSIEPNLFGEACLTRRWGRIGAKGQMMMHHFEREEDAVLLFLHLTRQKRNRGYRTLPSNNL
;
A
#
# COMPACT_ATOMS: atom_id res chain seq x y z
N MET A 1 4.40 -67.09 -17.39
CA MET A 1 5.62 -66.32 -17.08
C MET A 1 5.22 -64.98 -16.46
N ASN A 2 5.48 -64.82 -15.15
CA ASN A 2 6.05 -63.64 -14.46
C ASN A 2 5.29 -62.30 -14.61
N ARG A 3 4.77 -61.57 -13.61
CA ARG A 3 4.88 -61.49 -12.13
C ARG A 3 3.66 -60.70 -11.60
N TRP A 4 3.06 -61.13 -10.49
CA TRP A 4 2.38 -60.26 -9.49
C TRP A 4 3.40 -60.01 -8.35
N PRO A 5 3.15 -59.23 -7.26
CA PRO A 5 2.10 -58.25 -6.91
C PRO A 5 2.76 -56.92 -6.39
N LEU A 6 2.05 -55.86 -5.97
CA LEU A 6 1.65 -55.63 -4.57
C LEU A 6 0.91 -54.29 -4.44
N SER A 7 -0.15 -54.37 -3.66
CA SER A 7 -0.91 -53.31 -2.99
C SER A 7 -0.03 -52.24 -2.33
N ASP A 8 -0.51 -51.00 -2.22
CA ASP A 8 -1.25 -50.59 -1.02
C ASP A 8 -1.85 -49.18 -1.19
N SER A 9 -3.11 -49.12 -0.78
CA SER A 9 -3.95 -47.99 -0.38
C SER A 9 -3.20 -46.83 0.28
N LYS A 10 -3.60 -45.59 -0.05
CA LYS A 10 -3.70 -44.51 0.94
C LYS A 10 -4.61 -43.39 0.45
N LEU A 11 -5.62 -43.11 1.27
CA LEU A 11 -6.43 -41.90 1.27
C LEU A 11 -5.52 -40.66 1.10
N SER A 12 -5.88 -39.79 0.15
CA SER A 12 -5.49 -38.38 0.16
C SER A 12 -6.78 -37.57 0.27
N LEU A 13 -7.07 -37.16 1.50
CA LEU A 13 -7.91 -36.01 1.82
C LEU A 13 -7.00 -34.78 1.71
N ASP A 14 -6.72 -34.34 0.49
CA ASP A 14 -6.08 -33.04 0.32
C ASP A 14 -7.15 -32.01 -0.02
N ALA A 15 -7.45 -31.23 1.02
CA ALA A 15 -8.18 -29.97 0.97
C ALA A 15 -7.91 -29.27 -0.36
N ARG A 16 -8.98 -28.88 -1.07
CA ARG A 16 -8.86 -27.96 -2.19
C ARG A 16 -8.12 -26.74 -1.68
N GLY A 17 -6.81 -26.71 -1.95
CA GLY A 17 -5.93 -25.60 -1.66
C GLY A 17 -6.59 -24.40 -2.30
N ARG A 18 -7.16 -23.54 -1.45
CA ARG A 18 -7.55 -22.19 -1.81
C ARG A 18 -6.35 -21.65 -2.57
N LYS A 19 -6.50 -21.46 -3.88
CA LYS A 19 -5.44 -20.93 -4.74
C LYS A 19 -4.88 -19.72 -3.99
N ARG A 20 -3.66 -19.85 -3.46
CA ARG A 20 -2.88 -18.71 -3.04
C ARG A 20 -2.43 -18.10 -4.35
N ASP A 21 -3.29 -17.24 -4.88
CA ASP A 21 -2.95 -16.40 -6.02
C ASP A 21 -1.80 -15.50 -5.55
N SER A 22 -0.60 -15.90 -5.99
CA SER A 22 0.53 -15.09 -6.42
C SER A 22 0.71 -13.69 -5.83
N VAL A 23 1.91 -13.51 -5.25
CA VAL A 23 2.57 -12.36 -4.57
C VAL A 23 2.60 -11.01 -5.35
N THR A 24 1.58 -10.69 -6.15
CA THR A 24 1.53 -9.51 -7.04
C THR A 24 0.05 -9.15 -7.22
N MET A 25 -0.46 -7.94 -7.05
CA MET A 25 0.13 -6.60 -7.00
C MET A 25 -0.98 -5.71 -6.45
N ILE A 26 -0.64 -4.71 -5.64
CA ILE A 26 -1.49 -3.52 -5.54
C ILE A 26 -1.73 -3.05 -6.99
N ALA A 27 -2.96 -3.18 -7.50
CA ALA A 27 -3.27 -3.01 -8.93
C ALA A 27 -2.97 -1.60 -9.47
N GLN A 28 -2.78 -0.64 -8.56
CA GLN A 28 -2.41 0.74 -8.80
C GLN A 28 -1.32 1.11 -7.79
N PRO A 29 -0.20 1.75 -8.18
CA PRO A 29 0.74 2.27 -7.20
C PRO A 29 0.05 3.40 -6.41
N TYR A 30 -0.45 3.11 -5.20
CA TYR A 30 -1.08 4.11 -4.33
C TYR A 30 -0.02 5.01 -3.70
N GLN A 31 0.57 5.88 -4.50
CA GLN A 31 1.57 6.86 -4.07
C GLN A 31 1.09 8.28 -4.39
N LEU A 32 1.15 9.15 -3.39
CA LEU A 32 0.75 10.55 -3.52
C LEU A 32 1.77 11.45 -2.85
N TYR A 33 2.16 12.51 -3.55
CA TYR A 33 2.90 13.63 -2.99
C TYR A 33 2.16 14.93 -3.30
N VAL A 34 1.86 15.70 -2.26
CA VAL A 34 1.17 16.99 -2.39
C VAL A 34 1.82 18.05 -1.53
N GLU A 35 1.79 19.28 -2.02
CA GLU A 35 2.37 20.43 -1.34
C GLU A 35 1.31 21.48 -1.03
N ARG A 36 1.58 22.25 0.02
CA ARG A 36 0.84 23.46 0.36
C ARG A 36 1.84 24.57 0.63
N THR A 37 1.76 25.61 -0.20
CA THR A 37 2.58 26.80 -0.10
C THR A 37 1.71 28.03 0.04
N ASP A 38 1.98 28.85 1.05
CA ASP A 38 1.35 30.15 1.28
C ASP A 38 2.44 31.13 1.77
N ARG A 39 2.87 32.03 0.89
CA ARG A 39 3.96 32.99 1.17
C ARG A 39 3.58 33.99 2.25
N THR A 40 2.30 34.39 2.30
CA THR A 40 1.80 35.38 3.27
C THR A 40 1.88 34.86 4.71
N LYS A 41 1.93 33.53 4.88
CA LYS A 41 1.99 32.85 6.18
C LYS A 41 3.31 32.12 6.42
N ASN A 42 4.34 32.37 5.59
CA ASN A 42 5.61 31.63 5.62
C ASN A 42 5.39 30.10 5.69
N MET A 43 4.45 29.60 4.90
CA MET A 43 4.01 28.21 4.91
C MET A 43 4.54 27.51 3.66
N SER A 44 5.36 26.49 3.89
CA SER A 44 5.87 25.60 2.85
C SER A 44 5.89 24.20 3.44
N ARG A 45 4.89 23.38 3.10
CA ARG A 45 4.66 22.06 3.70
C ARG A 45 4.38 21.01 2.64
N PHE A 46 4.88 19.80 2.89
CA PHE A 46 4.55 18.63 2.09
C PHE A 46 3.69 17.63 2.88
N TYR A 47 3.00 16.78 2.15
CA TYR A 47 2.35 15.58 2.66
C TYR A 47 2.50 14.48 1.61
N ALA A 48 3.04 13.34 2.02
CA ALA A 48 3.27 12.19 1.16
C ALA A 48 2.62 10.93 1.77
N MET A 49 2.07 10.08 0.92
CA MET A 49 1.49 8.79 1.31
C MET A 49 1.86 7.70 0.32
N SER A 50 2.10 6.49 0.81
CA SER A 50 2.19 5.26 0.00
C SER A 50 1.47 4.10 0.68
N ILE A 51 0.81 3.23 -0.09
CA ILE A 51 0.42 1.89 0.38
C ILE A 51 1.40 0.89 -0.20
N GLU A 52 2.03 0.11 0.66
CA GLU A 52 3.00 -0.92 0.30
C GLU A 52 2.69 -2.20 1.10
N PRO A 53 2.88 -3.40 0.53
CA PRO A 53 2.82 -4.63 1.32
C PRO A 53 4.02 -4.71 2.27
N ASN A 54 3.81 -5.19 3.49
CA ASN A 54 4.89 -5.51 4.42
C ASN A 54 5.51 -6.88 4.10
N LEU A 55 6.53 -7.29 4.88
CA LEU A 55 7.22 -8.58 4.72
C LEU A 55 6.30 -9.81 4.86
N PHE A 56 5.12 -9.64 5.46
CA PHE A 56 4.12 -10.69 5.66
C PHE A 56 2.98 -10.63 4.63
N GLY A 57 3.02 -9.68 3.70
CA GLY A 57 1.99 -9.48 2.68
C GLY A 57 0.77 -8.67 3.16
N GLU A 58 0.82 -8.08 4.34
CA GLU A 58 -0.24 -7.20 4.86
C GLU A 58 -0.08 -5.78 4.31
N ALA A 59 -1.18 -5.06 4.13
CA ALA A 59 -1.15 -3.71 3.58
C ALA A 59 -0.69 -2.69 4.64
N CYS A 60 0.29 -1.86 4.29
CA CYS A 60 0.80 -0.79 5.16
C CYS A 60 0.65 0.57 4.47
N LEU A 61 -0.08 1.50 5.09
CA LEU A 61 -0.13 2.90 4.67
C LEU A 61 0.95 3.69 5.41
N THR A 62 1.98 4.12 4.69
CA THR A 62 3.00 5.04 5.19
C THR A 62 2.61 6.47 4.88
N ARG A 63 2.65 7.34 5.89
CA ARG A 63 2.39 8.78 5.79
C ARG A 63 3.64 9.55 6.20
N ARG A 64 4.04 10.54 5.41
CA ARG A 64 5.12 11.48 5.74
C ARG A 64 4.64 12.91 5.59
N TRP A 65 5.05 13.81 6.48
CA TRP A 65 4.66 15.22 6.39
C TRP A 65 5.65 16.13 7.10
N GLY A 66 5.74 17.38 6.67
CA GLY A 66 6.68 18.31 7.27
C GLY A 66 6.73 19.64 6.54
N ARG A 67 7.68 20.48 6.96
CA ARG A 67 8.12 21.60 6.12
C ARG A 67 8.98 21.07 4.97
N ILE A 68 8.87 21.70 3.81
CA ILE A 68 9.72 21.37 2.66
C ILE A 68 11.17 21.73 3.02
N GLY A 69 12.12 20.85 2.69
CA GLY A 69 13.54 20.99 3.05
C GLY A 69 13.90 20.56 4.48
N ALA A 70 12.98 19.93 5.21
CA ALA A 70 13.22 19.41 6.57
C ALA A 70 12.88 17.92 6.68
N LYS A 71 13.40 17.25 7.71
CA LYS A 71 13.18 15.81 7.99
C LYS A 71 11.69 15.42 8.08
N GLY A 72 10.86 16.32 8.62
CA GLY A 72 9.43 16.07 8.79
C GLY A 72 9.13 15.01 9.86
N GLN A 73 7.99 14.34 9.69
CA GLN A 73 7.42 13.31 10.56
C GLN A 73 6.91 12.16 9.70
N MET A 74 6.79 10.98 10.30
CA MET A 74 6.30 9.76 9.65
C MET A 74 5.31 9.02 10.57
N MET A 75 4.33 8.34 9.97
CA MET A 75 3.44 7.40 10.66
C MET A 75 3.09 6.26 9.73
N MET A 76 3.05 5.04 10.25
CA MET A 76 2.62 3.84 9.54
C MET A 76 1.29 3.34 10.12
N HIS A 77 0.42 2.82 9.25
CA HIS A 77 -0.84 2.18 9.61
C HIS A 77 -0.86 0.79 8.98
N HIS A 78 -1.02 -0.25 9.79
CA HIS A 78 -1.08 -1.64 9.34
C HIS A 78 -2.53 -2.07 9.18
N PHE A 79 -2.81 -2.84 8.12
CA PHE A 79 -4.13 -3.33 7.79
C PHE A 79 -4.06 -4.79 7.37
N GLU A 80 -5.03 -5.58 7.84
CA GLU A 80 -5.21 -6.97 7.40
C GLU A 80 -5.65 -7.04 5.93
N ARG A 81 -6.43 -6.03 5.47
CA ARG A 81 -7.00 -5.98 4.11
C ARG A 81 -6.56 -4.72 3.39
N GLU A 82 -6.17 -4.85 2.12
CA GLU A 82 -5.75 -3.72 1.28
C GLU A 82 -6.85 -2.65 1.14
N GLU A 83 -8.11 -3.08 1.03
CA GLU A 83 -9.26 -2.17 0.89
C GLU A 83 -9.37 -1.15 2.04
N ASP A 84 -9.03 -1.53 3.27
CA ASP A 84 -9.06 -0.63 4.42
C ASP A 84 -7.95 0.43 4.33
N ALA A 85 -6.76 0.04 3.85
CA ALA A 85 -5.68 0.96 3.57
C ALA A 85 -6.06 1.96 2.47
N VAL A 86 -6.73 1.48 1.41
CA VAL A 86 -7.22 2.31 0.29
C VAL A 86 -8.29 3.30 0.76
N LEU A 87 -9.25 2.85 1.58
CA LEU A 87 -10.27 3.74 2.15
C LEU A 87 -9.64 4.89 2.94
N LEU A 88 -8.66 4.59 3.81
CA LEU A 88 -7.97 5.63 4.57
C LEU A 88 -7.13 6.55 3.65
N PHE A 89 -6.44 6.00 2.66
CA PHE A 89 -5.68 6.78 1.68
C PHE A 89 -6.57 7.78 0.93
N LEU A 90 -7.73 7.34 0.44
CA LEU A 90 -8.69 8.19 -0.27
C LEU A 90 -9.31 9.24 0.66
N HIS A 91 -9.64 8.86 1.89
CA HIS A 91 -10.14 9.79 2.91
C HIS A 91 -9.13 10.91 3.18
N LEU A 92 -7.87 10.56 3.46
CA LEU A 92 -6.79 11.52 3.71
C LEU A 92 -6.53 12.39 2.49
N THR A 93 -6.54 11.82 1.28
CA THR A 93 -6.36 12.55 0.02
C THR A 93 -7.40 13.68 -0.11
N ARG A 94 -8.69 13.36 0.08
CA ARG A 94 -9.77 14.36 0.05
C ARG A 94 -9.60 15.40 1.14
N GLN A 95 -9.27 14.96 2.37
CA GLN A 95 -9.06 15.87 3.50
C GLN A 95 -7.91 16.86 3.23
N LYS A 96 -6.79 16.42 2.65
CA LYS A 96 -5.64 17.28 2.35
C LYS A 96 -5.93 18.21 1.18
N ARG A 97 -6.63 17.74 0.15
CA ARG A 97 -7.10 18.60 -0.95
C ARG A 97 -7.97 19.75 -0.44
N ASN A 98 -8.92 19.47 0.45
CA ASN A 98 -9.77 20.49 1.07
C ASN A 98 -8.98 21.48 1.95
N ARG A 99 -7.81 21.07 2.47
CA ARG A 99 -6.89 21.95 3.21
C ARG A 99 -5.94 22.73 2.30
N GLY A 100 -6.12 22.69 0.98
CA GLY A 100 -5.32 23.43 0.01
C GLY A 100 -4.01 22.76 -0.41
N TYR A 101 -3.82 21.48 -0.09
CA TYR A 101 -2.71 20.71 -0.67
C TYR A 101 -3.01 20.38 -2.14
N ARG A 102 -2.00 20.49 -2.99
CA ARG A 102 -2.10 20.25 -4.43
C ARG A 102 -0.99 19.33 -4.91
N THR A 103 -1.28 18.52 -5.93
CA THR A 103 -0.28 17.73 -6.63
C THR A 103 0.66 18.68 -7.37
N LEU A 104 1.96 18.39 -7.34
CA LEU A 104 2.89 19.06 -8.23
C LEU A 104 2.62 18.57 -9.66
N PRO A 105 2.60 19.47 -10.65
CA PRO A 105 2.66 19.03 -12.04
C PRO A 105 3.96 18.22 -12.21
N SER A 106 3.86 17.02 -12.78
CA SER A 106 5.02 16.28 -13.25
C SER A 106 5.62 17.09 -14.40
N ASN A 107 6.56 17.98 -14.09
CA ASN A 107 7.40 18.59 -15.11
C ASN A 107 8.33 17.48 -15.61
N ASN A 108 7.99 16.91 -16.77
CA ASN A 108 8.94 16.11 -17.55
C ASN A 108 10.09 17.06 -17.92
N LEU A 109 11.26 16.83 -17.33
CA LEU A 109 12.54 17.37 -17.80
C LEU A 109 13.08 16.43 -18.88
#